data_AF-A7GHS9-F1
#
_entry.id   AF-A7GHS9-F1
#
_cell.length_a   1.000
_cell.length_b   1.000
_cell.length_c   1.000
_cell.angle_alpha   90.00
_cell.angle_beta   90.00
_cell.angle_gamma   90.00
#
_symmetry.space_group_name_H-M   'P 1'
#
loop_
_entity.id
_entity.type
_entity.pdbx_description
1 polymer ?
#
loop_
_entity_poly.entity_id
_entity_poly.type
_entity_poly.pdbx_seq_one_letter_code
_entity_poly.pdbx_strand_id
1 'polypeptide(L)'
;MEKLVDNLEWYKNPKVNNPFLLNGMDKALKRIVKAVNYRKKIVLYGYYDFDGISAISLLLLVLKFLNADVEYFIPDCLDEKHNINSTYIENHIKFLGADLIITVGCGINSISEVELCKRLGMDIIITDWHKCLKEKPRATVICPNENSCSYPFKYLSASGIAYKLVEALSMYYKMKFTYKYLDLVMLGTISNTNSIKGENLYIVKEGLEALQNTNNHGLKALLHIEKIQNDEINLYDLKKLTKKLSKVTEPTNKINNARILVELFTTTNEDRANQIAKYLKNEIDFNIHNKE
;
A
#
# COMPACT_ATOMS: atom_id res chain seq x y z
N MET A 1 -20.47 18.75 -7.41
CA MET A 1 -19.96 17.61 -6.63
C MET A 1 -21.06 16.67 -6.17
N GLU A 2 -22.31 17.13 -6.03
CA GLU A 2 -23.45 16.26 -5.67
C GLU A 2 -23.76 15.18 -6.72
N LYS A 3 -23.48 15.38 -8.01
CA LYS A 3 -23.78 14.41 -9.08
C LYS A 3 -22.86 13.17 -9.18
N LEU A 4 -21.83 13.03 -8.33
CA LEU A 4 -20.92 11.87 -8.36
C LEU A 4 -21.36 10.73 -7.43
N VAL A 5 -22.31 10.99 -6.53
CA VAL A 5 -22.74 10.02 -5.50
C VAL A 5 -23.90 9.15 -5.99
N ASP A 6 -24.74 9.66 -6.89
CA ASP A 6 -26.07 9.06 -7.16
C ASP A 6 -26.13 7.98 -8.26
N ASN A 7 -25.03 7.71 -8.99
CA ASN A 7 -25.04 6.80 -10.17
C ASN A 7 -24.16 5.54 -10.03
N LEU A 8 -24.07 4.95 -8.84
CA LEU A 8 -23.24 3.77 -8.55
C LEU A 8 -24.06 2.47 -8.43
N GLU A 9 -24.87 2.12 -9.44
CA GLU A 9 -25.69 0.89 -9.42
C GLU A 9 -24.86 -0.42 -9.41
N TRP A 10 -23.58 -0.38 -9.79
CA TRP A 10 -22.70 -1.57 -9.79
C TRP A 10 -22.18 -2.00 -8.41
N TYR A 11 -22.50 -1.27 -7.34
CA TYR A 11 -21.91 -1.43 -6.00
C TYR A 11 -22.80 -2.16 -4.98
N LYS A 12 -23.91 -2.78 -5.39
CA LYS A 12 -24.82 -3.53 -4.49
C LYS A 12 -24.26 -4.90 -4.06
N ASN A 13 -22.99 -4.98 -3.67
CA ASN A 13 -22.47 -6.11 -2.92
C ASN A 13 -22.35 -5.65 -1.45
N PRO A 14 -23.22 -6.11 -0.52
CA PRO A 14 -23.37 -5.56 0.82
C PRO A 14 -22.14 -5.72 1.76
N LYS A 15 -20.98 -6.11 1.22
CA LYS A 15 -19.76 -6.46 1.95
C LYS A 15 -18.61 -5.47 1.79
N VAL A 16 -18.71 -4.50 0.87
CA VAL A 16 -17.65 -3.53 0.58
C VAL A 16 -18.22 -2.12 0.72
N ASN A 17 -17.60 -1.25 1.52
CA ASN A 17 -18.13 0.09 1.80
C ASN A 17 -17.63 1.12 0.79
N ASN A 18 -18.45 2.11 0.44
CA ASN A 18 -18.08 3.15 -0.51
C ASN A 18 -16.80 3.89 -0.02
N PRO A 19 -15.73 4.01 -0.84
CA PRO A 19 -14.48 4.64 -0.41
C PRO A 19 -14.65 6.10 0.00
N PHE A 20 -15.66 6.82 -0.51
CA PHE A 20 -15.94 8.21 -0.14
C PHE A 20 -16.52 8.38 1.27
N LEU A 21 -16.87 7.29 1.96
CA LEU A 21 -17.18 7.31 3.38
C LEU A 21 -15.92 7.42 4.26
N LEU A 22 -14.72 7.18 3.71
CA LEU A 22 -13.47 7.51 4.40
C LEU A 22 -13.28 9.02 4.37
N ASN A 23 -13.10 9.62 5.55
CA ASN A 23 -12.75 11.03 5.67
C ASN A 23 -11.57 11.37 4.75
N GLY A 24 -11.63 12.53 4.10
CA GLY A 24 -10.55 13.03 3.26
C GLY A 24 -10.42 12.38 1.88
N MET A 25 -11.15 11.30 1.58
CA MET A 25 -11.06 10.61 0.28
C MET A 25 -11.36 11.54 -0.91
N ASP A 26 -12.35 12.41 -0.79
CA ASP A 26 -12.72 13.37 -1.84
C ASP A 26 -11.61 14.41 -2.11
N LYS A 27 -10.99 14.93 -1.04
CA LYS A 27 -9.88 15.90 -1.11
C LYS A 27 -8.63 15.24 -1.67
N ALA A 28 -8.33 14.02 -1.22
CA ALA A 28 -7.20 13.23 -1.70
C ALA A 28 -7.33 12.95 -3.19
N LEU A 29 -8.50 12.46 -3.63
CA LEU A 29 -8.78 12.19 -5.04
C LEU A 29 -8.54 13.44 -5.90
N LYS A 30 -9.13 14.59 -5.54
CA LYS A 30 -8.93 15.85 -6.29
C LYS A 30 -7.45 16.24 -6.38
N ARG A 31 -6.71 16.09 -5.27
CA ARG A 31 -5.30 16.49 -5.23
C ARG A 31 -4.39 15.55 -6.01
N ILE A 32 -4.68 14.24 -6.00
CA ILE A 32 -3.95 13.24 -6.78
C ILE A 32 -4.26 13.42 -8.26
N VAL A 33 -5.53 13.57 -8.65
CA VAL A 33 -5.92 13.85 -10.05
C VAL A 33 -5.23 15.11 -10.56
N LYS A 34 -5.18 16.17 -9.75
CA LYS A 34 -4.42 17.39 -10.08
C LYS A 34 -2.94 17.07 -10.29
N ALA A 35 -2.32 16.28 -9.40
CA ALA A 35 -0.92 15.92 -9.55
C ALA A 35 -0.64 15.17 -10.86
N VAL A 36 -1.48 14.18 -11.18
CA VAL A 36 -1.38 13.39 -12.42
C VAL A 36 -1.53 14.29 -13.65
N ASN A 37 -2.59 15.10 -13.73
CA ASN A 37 -2.90 15.92 -14.90
C ASN A 37 -1.83 16.99 -15.17
N TYR A 38 -1.26 17.57 -14.12
CA TYR A 38 -0.22 18.61 -14.22
C TYR A 38 1.21 18.05 -14.13
N ARG A 39 1.38 16.72 -14.23
CA ARG A 39 2.70 16.03 -14.17
C ARG A 39 3.54 16.48 -12.97
N LYS A 40 2.88 16.67 -11.84
CA LYS A 40 3.53 17.00 -10.57
C LYS A 40 4.14 15.74 -9.99
N LYS A 41 5.32 15.86 -9.39
CA LYS A 41 6.02 14.72 -8.80
C LYS A 41 5.25 14.24 -7.57
N ILE A 42 4.84 12.98 -7.60
CA ILE A 42 4.24 12.27 -6.47
C ILE A 42 5.32 11.40 -5.83
N VAL A 43 5.48 11.47 -4.51
CA VAL A 43 6.31 10.53 -3.77
C VAL A 43 5.45 9.73 -2.80
N LEU A 44 5.42 8.42 -3.00
CA LEU A 44 4.79 7.48 -2.07
C LEU A 44 5.75 7.25 -0.89
N TYR A 45 5.38 7.71 0.31
CA TYR A 45 6.16 7.48 1.52
C TYR A 45 5.53 6.31 2.29
N GLY A 46 6.13 5.13 2.25
CA GLY A 46 5.56 3.97 2.94
C GLY A 46 6.32 3.53 4.17
N TYR A 47 5.84 2.44 4.76
CA TYR A 47 6.48 1.73 5.85
C TYR A 47 7.13 0.43 5.33
N TYR A 48 8.13 -0.08 6.04
CA TYR A 48 8.96 -1.21 5.59
C TYR A 48 8.30 -2.59 5.77
N ASP A 49 7.13 -2.65 6.42
CA ASP A 49 6.41 -3.89 6.61
C ASP A 49 5.78 -4.38 5.29
N PHE A 50 5.43 -5.66 5.24
CA PHE A 50 4.93 -6.27 4.00
C PHE A 50 3.61 -5.64 3.53
N ASP A 51 2.77 -5.16 4.46
CA ASP A 51 1.52 -4.47 4.16
C ASP A 51 1.77 -3.13 3.48
N GLY A 52 2.69 -2.32 4.01
CA GLY A 52 3.16 -1.08 3.41
C GLY A 52 3.81 -1.28 2.04
N ILE A 53 4.67 -2.31 1.89
CA ILE A 53 5.29 -2.67 0.61
C ILE A 53 4.23 -3.04 -0.44
N SER A 54 3.25 -3.88 -0.07
CA SER A 54 2.16 -4.24 -0.96
C SER A 54 1.33 -3.01 -1.38
N ALA A 55 1.01 -2.16 -0.42
CA ALA A 55 0.26 -0.93 -0.65
C ALA A 55 1.00 0.08 -1.55
N ILE A 56 2.32 0.27 -1.35
CA ILE A 56 3.16 1.07 -2.25
C ILE A 56 3.16 0.46 -3.64
N SER A 57 3.36 -0.86 -3.76
CA SER A 57 3.43 -1.54 -5.05
C SER A 57 2.12 -1.36 -5.84
N LEU A 58 0.97 -1.50 -5.18
CA LEU A 58 -0.34 -1.22 -5.76
C LEU A 58 -0.45 0.23 -6.27
N LEU A 59 -0.16 1.21 -5.42
CA LEU A 59 -0.28 2.63 -5.78
C LEU A 59 0.69 2.99 -6.90
N LEU A 60 1.92 2.44 -6.87
CA LEU A 60 2.92 2.65 -7.91
C LEU A 60 2.45 2.12 -9.26
N LEU A 61 1.89 0.89 -9.31
CA LEU A 61 1.34 0.29 -10.52
C LEU A 61 0.19 1.13 -11.10
N VAL A 62 -0.75 1.55 -10.25
CA VAL A 62 -1.91 2.33 -10.68
C VAL A 62 -1.54 3.74 -11.11
N LEU A 63 -0.68 4.43 -10.37
CA LEU A 63 -0.23 5.78 -10.71
C LEU A 63 0.62 5.79 -11.99
N LYS A 64 1.51 4.79 -12.17
CA LYS A 64 2.25 4.62 -13.44
C LYS A 64 1.31 4.34 -14.61
N PHE A 65 0.29 3.50 -14.42
CA PHE A 65 -0.74 3.28 -15.45
C PHE A 65 -1.45 4.58 -15.84
N LEU A 66 -1.72 5.46 -14.87
CA LEU A 66 -2.29 6.78 -15.10
C LEU A 66 -1.27 7.81 -15.65
N ASN A 67 -0.06 7.38 -16.00
CA ASN A 67 1.04 8.23 -16.45
C ASN A 67 1.43 9.32 -15.42
N ALA A 68 1.26 9.06 -14.13
CA ALA A 68 1.76 9.96 -13.09
C ALA A 68 3.31 10.00 -13.11
N ASP A 69 3.88 11.16 -12.78
CA ASP A 69 5.28 11.22 -12.40
C ASP A 69 5.39 10.79 -10.93
N VAL A 70 5.69 9.51 -10.69
CA VAL A 70 5.62 8.91 -9.35
C VAL A 70 6.91 8.17 -9.01
N GLU A 71 7.41 8.48 -7.81
CA GLU A 71 8.50 7.76 -7.14
C GLU A 71 8.01 7.24 -5.78
N TYR A 72 8.81 6.42 -5.12
CA TYR A 72 8.52 5.95 -3.78
C TYR A 72 9.75 6.02 -2.88
N PHE A 73 9.50 6.10 -1.58
CA PHE A 73 10.50 6.09 -0.54
C PHE A 73 10.03 5.19 0.60
N ILE A 74 10.89 4.26 1.01
CA ILE A 74 10.69 3.42 2.19
C ILE A 74 11.85 3.76 3.14
N PRO A 75 11.57 4.19 4.38
CA PRO A 75 12.59 4.51 5.36
C PRO A 75 13.34 3.26 5.82
N ASP A 76 14.63 3.42 6.09
CA ASP A 76 15.54 2.37 6.54
C ASP A 76 15.69 2.36 8.07
N CYS A 77 14.82 3.06 8.79
CA CYS A 77 14.80 3.08 10.25
C CYS A 77 13.44 2.63 10.80
N LEU A 78 13.50 1.87 11.88
CA LEU A 78 12.33 1.52 12.69
C LEU A 78 11.81 2.79 13.39
N ASP A 79 10.50 3.07 13.26
CA ASP A 79 9.80 4.00 14.15
C ASP A 79 8.56 3.30 14.70
N GLU A 80 8.61 2.91 15.97
CA GLU A 80 7.52 2.22 16.67
C GLU A 80 6.20 3.00 16.64
N LYS A 81 6.26 4.34 16.50
CA LYS A 81 5.09 5.22 16.45
C LYS A 81 4.58 5.43 15.02
N HIS A 82 5.22 4.84 14.02
CA HIS A 82 4.85 4.94 12.61
C HIS A 82 4.77 6.41 12.16
N ASN A 83 5.68 7.26 12.65
CA ASN A 83 5.75 8.63 12.18
C ASN A 83 6.60 8.72 10.92
N ILE A 84 6.38 9.82 10.22
CA ILE A 84 7.29 10.29 9.18
C ILE A 84 8.55 10.82 9.86
N ASN A 85 9.70 10.72 9.19
CA ASN A 85 10.95 11.25 9.70
C ASN A 85 11.30 12.57 9.01
N SER A 86 11.46 13.64 9.79
CA SER A 86 11.84 14.97 9.29
C SER A 86 13.15 14.96 8.48
N THR A 87 14.14 14.16 8.90
CA THR A 87 15.42 14.02 8.19
C THR A 87 15.23 13.39 6.81
N TYR A 88 14.33 12.41 6.65
CA TYR A 88 14.04 11.85 5.34
C TYR A 88 13.27 12.83 4.45
N ILE A 89 12.36 13.63 5.02
CA ILE A 89 11.69 14.71 4.28
C ILE A 89 12.72 15.67 3.68
N GLU A 90 13.65 16.17 4.50
CA GLU A 90 14.64 17.17 4.08
C GLU A 90 15.73 16.61 3.16
N ASN A 91 16.24 15.41 3.48
CA ASN A 91 17.43 14.85 2.82
C ASN A 91 17.13 13.91 1.67
N HIS A 92 15.88 13.44 1.51
CA HIS A 92 15.53 12.49 0.46
C HIS A 92 14.31 12.95 -0.33
N ILE A 93 13.17 13.13 0.33
CA ILE A 93 11.90 13.43 -0.34
C ILE A 93 11.97 14.77 -1.08
N LYS A 94 12.57 15.79 -0.46
CA LYS A 94 12.80 17.08 -1.09
C LYS A 94 13.69 16.98 -2.34
N PHE A 95 14.74 16.14 -2.29
CA PHE A 95 15.66 15.95 -3.41
C PHE A 95 15.03 15.16 -4.57
N LEU A 96 14.05 14.30 -4.29
CA LEU A 96 13.21 13.69 -5.32
C LEU A 96 12.30 14.71 -6.04
N GLY A 97 12.22 15.94 -5.54
CA GLY A 97 11.44 17.03 -6.13
C GLY A 97 9.94 16.89 -5.88
N ALA A 98 9.53 16.29 -4.76
CA ALA A 98 8.13 16.00 -4.48
C ALA A 98 7.25 17.28 -4.47
N ASP A 99 6.19 17.30 -5.28
CA ASP A 99 5.10 18.28 -5.13
C ASP A 99 3.99 17.73 -4.21
N LEU A 100 3.82 16.41 -4.18
CA LEU A 100 2.82 15.71 -3.38
C LEU A 100 3.43 14.46 -2.75
N ILE A 101 3.30 14.36 -1.43
CA ILE A 101 3.61 13.15 -0.67
C ILE A 101 2.31 12.41 -0.37
N ILE A 102 2.28 11.11 -0.62
CA ILE A 102 1.18 10.23 -0.18
C ILE A 102 1.78 9.22 0.78
N THR A 103 1.44 9.30 2.07
CA THR A 103 1.93 8.33 3.04
C THR A 103 1.14 7.04 2.96
N VAL A 104 1.76 5.92 3.33
CA VAL A 104 1.15 4.59 3.30
C VAL A 104 1.47 3.84 4.59
N GLY A 105 0.45 3.65 5.43
CA GLY A 105 0.56 2.93 6.71
C GLY A 105 1.25 3.73 7.83
N CYS A 106 1.42 5.03 7.64
CA CYS A 106 2.12 5.90 8.59
C CYS A 106 1.65 7.36 8.49
N GLY A 107 1.99 8.16 9.50
CA GLY A 107 1.87 9.62 9.46
C GLY A 107 0.70 10.23 10.22
N ILE A 108 -0.27 9.46 10.73
CA ILE A 108 -1.42 10.03 11.46
C ILE A 108 -1.03 10.83 12.70
N ASN A 109 0.13 10.53 13.29
CA ASN A 109 0.66 11.21 14.47
C ASN A 109 1.79 12.22 14.17
N SER A 110 2.11 12.46 12.90
CA SER A 110 3.28 13.25 12.45
C SER A 110 2.96 14.74 12.20
N ILE A 111 2.49 15.43 13.24
CA ILE A 111 2.04 16.84 13.13
C ILE A 111 3.19 17.76 12.69
N SER A 112 4.37 17.64 13.30
CA SER A 112 5.54 18.48 13.00
C SER A 112 6.02 18.29 11.57
N GLU A 113 6.00 17.05 11.09
CA GLU A 113 6.44 16.65 9.76
C GLU A 113 5.46 17.16 8.69
N VAL A 114 4.16 17.12 8.96
CA VAL A 114 3.15 17.72 8.07
C VAL A 114 3.39 19.22 7.92
N GLU A 115 3.67 19.93 9.01
CA GLU A 115 3.99 21.37 8.94
C GLU A 115 5.34 21.63 8.26
N LEU A 116 6.32 20.73 8.42
CA LEU A 116 7.58 20.80 7.68
C LEU A 116 7.37 20.65 6.17
N CYS A 117 6.60 19.67 5.72
CA CYS A 117 6.27 19.50 4.31
C CYS A 117 5.66 20.77 3.71
N LYS A 118 4.69 21.39 4.42
CA LYS A 118 4.10 22.67 3.99
C LYS A 118 5.12 23.79 3.88
N ARG A 119 6.02 23.95 4.87
CA ARG A 119 7.08 24.97 4.82
C ARG A 119 8.03 24.76 3.64
N LEU A 120 8.22 23.51 3.23
CA LEU A 120 9.02 23.14 2.05
C LEU A 120 8.23 23.21 0.73
N GLY A 121 6.97 23.65 0.75
CA GLY A 121 6.14 23.78 -0.45
C GLY A 121 5.56 22.46 -0.97
N MET A 122 5.57 21.41 -0.16
CA MET A 122 5.07 20.07 -0.52
C MET A 122 3.71 19.82 0.12
N ASP A 123 2.73 19.37 -0.67
CA ASP A 123 1.48 18.88 -0.12
C ASP A 123 1.63 17.46 0.42
N ILE A 124 0.82 17.10 1.41
CA ILE A 124 0.81 15.76 1.98
C ILE A 124 -0.61 15.21 2.16
N ILE A 125 -0.81 13.98 1.71
CA ILE A 125 -1.97 13.14 1.99
C ILE A 125 -1.51 12.01 2.88
N ILE A 126 -2.14 11.87 4.04
CA ILE A 126 -1.88 10.78 4.96
C ILE A 126 -2.83 9.63 4.67
N THR A 127 -2.31 8.43 4.40
CA THR A 127 -3.11 7.20 4.42
C THR A 127 -2.55 6.27 5.49
N ASP A 128 -3.37 6.00 6.50
CA ASP A 128 -2.93 5.33 7.72
C ASP A 128 -4.12 4.60 8.36
N TRP A 129 -3.85 3.60 9.19
CA TRP A 129 -4.86 2.85 9.92
C TRP A 129 -4.63 2.88 11.44
N HIS A 130 -3.55 3.50 11.91
CA HIS A 130 -3.28 3.63 13.34
C HIS A 130 -4.26 4.59 14.03
N LYS A 131 -4.38 4.46 15.36
CA LYS A 131 -5.14 5.39 16.17
C LYS A 131 -4.45 6.76 16.20
N CYS A 132 -5.27 7.82 16.12
CA CYS A 132 -4.82 9.18 16.37
C CYS A 132 -4.61 9.35 17.88
N LEU A 133 -3.36 9.52 18.32
CA LEU A 133 -2.99 9.61 19.74
C LEU A 133 -3.11 11.04 20.29
N LYS A 134 -3.02 12.04 19.41
CA LYS A 134 -3.09 13.47 19.73
C LYS A 134 -4.13 14.14 18.82
N GLU A 135 -3.89 15.40 18.48
CA GLU A 135 -4.63 16.13 17.47
C GLU A 135 -4.36 15.60 16.07
N LYS A 136 -5.39 15.63 15.23
CA LYS A 136 -5.28 15.27 13.81
C LYS A 136 -4.36 16.26 13.08
N PRO A 137 -3.36 15.80 12.29
CA PRO A 137 -2.52 16.69 11.51
C PRO A 137 -3.35 17.55 10.55
N ARG A 138 -2.91 18.79 10.30
CA ARG A 138 -3.58 19.73 9.39
C ARG A 138 -3.30 19.38 7.91
N ALA A 139 -3.61 18.15 7.51
CA ALA A 139 -3.44 17.61 6.17
C ALA A 139 -4.73 16.91 5.71
N THR A 140 -4.75 16.46 4.46
CA THR A 140 -5.76 15.50 4.04
C THR A 140 -5.40 14.15 4.65
N VAL A 141 -6.31 13.56 5.42
CA VAL A 141 -6.09 12.30 6.15
C VAL A 141 -7.18 11.31 5.78
N ILE A 142 -6.77 10.15 5.30
CA ILE A 142 -7.59 8.95 5.08
C ILE A 142 -7.17 7.93 6.15
N CYS A 143 -7.94 7.86 7.22
CA CYS A 143 -7.73 6.87 8.27
C CYS A 143 -9.07 6.40 8.85
N PRO A 144 -9.42 5.10 8.78
CA PRO A 144 -10.67 4.60 9.34
C PRO A 144 -10.68 4.71 10.87
N ASN A 145 -9.52 4.62 11.53
CA ASN A 145 -9.37 4.68 12.98
C ASN A 145 -9.15 6.11 13.52
N GLU A 146 -9.30 7.12 12.68
CA GLU A 146 -9.37 8.51 13.12
C GLU A 146 -10.71 8.76 13.83
N ASN A 147 -10.68 9.44 14.98
CA ASN A 147 -11.81 9.51 15.91
C ASN A 147 -13.10 10.06 15.30
N SER A 148 -13.02 10.98 14.34
CA SER A 148 -14.19 11.56 13.65
C SER A 148 -14.60 10.83 12.37
N CYS A 149 -13.92 9.75 12.00
CA CYS A 149 -14.22 8.99 10.79
C CYS A 149 -15.41 8.07 11.02
N SER A 150 -16.48 8.24 10.24
CA SER A 150 -17.69 7.40 10.33
C SER A 150 -17.61 6.12 9.49
N TYR A 151 -16.46 5.87 8.83
CA TYR A 151 -16.29 4.71 7.96
C TYR A 151 -16.61 3.40 8.72
N PRO A 152 -17.54 2.55 8.23
CA PRO A 152 -18.09 1.45 9.02
C PRO A 152 -17.08 0.37 9.44
N PHE A 153 -16.05 0.14 8.62
CA PHE A 153 -15.09 -0.94 8.84
C PHE A 153 -13.72 -0.43 9.28
N LYS A 154 -13.38 -0.67 10.55
CA LYS A 154 -12.21 -0.11 11.23
C LYS A 154 -10.90 -0.91 11.10
N TYR A 155 -10.97 -2.06 10.45
CA TYR A 155 -9.86 -3.04 10.44
C TYR A 155 -9.14 -3.12 9.09
N LEU A 156 -9.30 -2.13 8.21
CA LEU A 156 -8.53 -2.07 6.97
C LEU A 156 -7.03 -1.97 7.29
N SER A 157 -6.24 -2.77 6.57
CA SER A 157 -4.78 -2.69 6.52
C SER A 157 -4.32 -1.48 5.67
N ALA A 158 -3.03 -1.18 5.63
CA ALA A 158 -2.48 -0.14 4.75
C ALA A 158 -2.80 -0.45 3.27
N SER A 159 -2.64 -1.71 2.86
CA SER A 159 -3.02 -2.20 1.53
C SER A 159 -4.52 -2.09 1.27
N GLY A 160 -5.37 -2.35 2.27
CA GLY A 160 -6.81 -2.16 2.16
C GLY A 160 -7.21 -0.69 1.95
N ILE A 161 -6.56 0.24 2.66
CA ILE A 161 -6.79 1.68 2.47
C ILE A 161 -6.26 2.15 1.11
N ALA A 162 -5.08 1.69 0.70
CA ALA A 162 -4.55 1.96 -0.63
C ALA A 162 -5.49 1.44 -1.73
N TYR A 163 -6.09 0.27 -1.53
CA TYR A 163 -7.12 -0.25 -2.45
C TYR A 163 -8.37 0.63 -2.48
N LYS A 164 -8.85 1.14 -1.35
CA LYS A 164 -9.95 2.12 -1.31
C LYS A 164 -9.64 3.40 -2.10
N LEU A 165 -8.40 3.88 -2.01
CA LEU A 165 -7.94 5.02 -2.79
C LEU A 165 -7.92 4.69 -4.29
N VAL A 166 -7.48 3.49 -4.66
CA VAL A 166 -7.52 2.99 -6.04
C VAL A 166 -8.95 2.82 -6.54
N GLU A 167 -9.89 2.37 -5.70
CA GLU A 167 -11.33 2.33 -6.04
C GLU A 167 -11.86 3.72 -6.36
N ALA A 168 -11.53 4.74 -5.55
CA ALA A 168 -11.93 6.12 -5.82
C ALA A 168 -11.32 6.68 -7.12
N LEU A 169 -10.04 6.39 -7.39
CA LEU A 169 -9.38 6.75 -8.66
C LEU A 169 -10.02 6.01 -9.84
N SER A 170 -10.34 4.74 -9.67
CA SER A 170 -10.99 3.90 -10.66
C SER A 170 -12.38 4.41 -11.02
N MET A 171 -13.16 4.83 -10.03
CA MET A 171 -14.46 5.49 -10.26
C MET A 171 -14.30 6.78 -11.08
N TYR A 172 -13.29 7.59 -10.78
CA TYR A 172 -13.02 8.84 -11.50
C TYR A 172 -12.55 8.62 -12.95
N TYR A 173 -11.57 7.74 -13.15
CA TYR A 173 -10.98 7.43 -14.46
C TYR A 173 -11.71 6.32 -15.23
N LYS A 174 -12.78 5.75 -14.66
CA LYS A 174 -13.55 4.61 -15.20
C LYS A 174 -12.68 3.39 -15.53
N MET A 175 -11.74 3.06 -14.63
CA MET A 175 -10.86 1.90 -14.79
C MET A 175 -11.64 0.60 -14.53
N LYS A 176 -11.35 -0.47 -15.30
CA LYS A 176 -12.04 -1.77 -15.18
C LYS A 176 -11.19 -2.93 -14.68
N PHE A 177 -9.92 -2.66 -14.34
CA PHE A 177 -8.93 -3.71 -14.07
C PHE A 177 -8.45 -3.73 -12.62
N THR A 178 -9.04 -2.95 -11.71
CA THR A 178 -8.55 -2.85 -10.32
C THR A 178 -8.63 -4.17 -9.55
N TYR A 179 -9.61 -5.02 -9.90
CA TYR A 179 -9.79 -6.36 -9.32
C TYR A 179 -8.52 -7.21 -9.41
N LYS A 180 -7.75 -7.09 -10.50
CA LYS A 180 -6.54 -7.90 -10.71
C LYS A 180 -5.44 -7.66 -9.69
N TYR A 181 -5.51 -6.56 -8.92
CA TYR A 181 -4.53 -6.24 -7.87
C TYR A 181 -4.98 -6.70 -6.48
N LEU A 182 -6.16 -7.33 -6.36
CA LEU A 182 -6.63 -7.89 -5.09
C LEU A 182 -5.72 -9.01 -4.59
N ASP A 183 -4.93 -9.63 -5.47
CA ASP A 183 -3.88 -10.57 -5.10
C ASP A 183 -2.84 -9.91 -4.17
N LEU A 184 -2.27 -8.76 -4.56
CA LEU A 184 -1.34 -7.98 -3.75
C LEU A 184 -2.01 -7.46 -2.48
N VAL A 185 -3.22 -6.89 -2.61
CA VAL A 185 -3.96 -6.31 -1.47
C VAL A 185 -4.27 -7.37 -0.43
N MET A 186 -4.67 -8.56 -0.85
CA MET A 186 -4.85 -9.70 0.05
C MET A 186 -3.56 -10.03 0.78
N LEU A 187 -2.43 -10.17 0.09
CA LEU A 187 -1.17 -10.54 0.72
C LEU A 187 -0.74 -9.51 1.79
N GLY A 188 -0.90 -8.22 1.51
CA GLY A 188 -0.67 -7.16 2.50
C GLY A 188 -1.67 -7.19 3.66
N THR A 189 -2.94 -7.48 3.37
CA THR A 189 -3.99 -7.60 4.40
C THR A 189 -3.68 -8.75 5.36
N ILE A 190 -3.37 -9.94 4.85
CA ILE A 190 -3.14 -11.13 5.68
C ILE A 190 -1.79 -11.10 6.42
N SER A 191 -0.83 -10.28 5.99
CA SER A 191 0.44 -10.12 6.69
C SER A 191 0.33 -9.32 7.98
N ASN A 192 -0.68 -8.44 8.08
CA ASN A 192 -0.81 -7.47 9.17
C ASN A 192 -2.12 -7.60 9.97
N THR A 193 -3.15 -8.26 9.42
CA THR A 193 -4.43 -8.44 10.11
C THR A 193 -4.63 -9.84 10.66
N ASN A 194 -4.99 -9.91 11.94
CA ASN A 194 -5.57 -11.13 12.54
C ASN A 194 -7.09 -11.20 12.34
N SER A 195 -7.73 -10.11 11.88
CA SER A 195 -9.19 -10.02 11.75
C SER A 195 -9.64 -10.13 10.30
N ILE A 196 -9.87 -11.37 9.86
CA ILE A 196 -10.41 -11.68 8.53
C ILE A 196 -11.95 -11.71 8.61
N LYS A 197 -12.55 -10.52 8.69
CA LYS A 197 -13.99 -10.30 8.73
C LYS A 197 -14.35 -9.08 7.88
N GLY A 198 -15.64 -8.88 7.58
CA GLY A 198 -16.10 -7.71 6.84
C GLY A 198 -15.36 -7.53 5.51
N GLU A 199 -14.84 -6.33 5.25
CA GLU A 199 -14.12 -6.01 4.02
C GLU A 199 -12.81 -6.80 3.88
N ASN A 200 -12.10 -7.12 4.96
CA ASN A 200 -10.91 -7.96 4.89
C ASN A 200 -11.24 -9.38 4.42
N LEU A 201 -12.39 -9.92 4.81
CA LEU A 201 -12.83 -11.23 4.32
C LEU A 201 -13.16 -11.18 2.83
N TYR A 202 -13.77 -10.09 2.36
CA TYR A 202 -13.99 -9.87 0.93
C TYR A 202 -12.67 -9.81 0.18
N ILE A 203 -11.73 -8.96 0.62
CA ILE A 203 -10.39 -8.84 0.03
C ILE A 203 -9.69 -10.20 -0.05
N VAL A 204 -9.76 -11.01 1.00
CA VAL A 204 -9.14 -12.34 1.00
C VAL A 204 -9.81 -13.28 0.00
N LYS A 205 -11.14 -13.31 -0.08
CA LYS A 205 -11.85 -14.19 -1.01
C LYS A 205 -11.55 -13.83 -2.46
N GLU A 206 -11.73 -12.57 -2.82
CA GLU A 206 -11.49 -12.10 -4.18
C GLU A 206 -9.99 -12.10 -4.52
N GLY A 207 -9.13 -11.85 -3.55
CA GLY A 207 -7.68 -11.89 -3.75
C GLY A 207 -7.14 -13.30 -4.01
N LEU A 208 -7.76 -14.34 -3.43
CA LEU A 208 -7.43 -15.73 -3.76
C LEU A 208 -7.78 -16.05 -5.22
N GLU A 209 -8.97 -15.65 -5.67
CA GLU A 209 -9.39 -15.83 -7.07
C GLU A 209 -8.51 -15.03 -8.04
N ALA A 210 -8.16 -13.78 -7.68
CA ALA A 210 -7.23 -12.97 -8.44
C ALA A 210 -5.82 -13.58 -8.48
N LEU A 211 -5.36 -14.18 -7.38
CA LEU A 211 -4.03 -14.81 -7.30
C LEU A 211 -3.94 -16.04 -8.19
N GLN A 212 -4.97 -16.90 -8.23
CA GLN A 212 -5.02 -18.06 -9.12
C GLN A 212 -4.86 -17.67 -10.60
N ASN A 213 -5.36 -16.48 -10.96
CA ASN A 213 -5.33 -15.94 -12.31
C ASN A 213 -4.34 -14.77 -12.47
N THR A 214 -3.36 -14.65 -11.57
CA THR A 214 -2.49 -13.46 -11.53
C THR A 214 -1.67 -13.34 -12.80
N ASN A 215 -1.39 -12.10 -13.21
CA ASN A 215 -0.39 -11.77 -14.22
C ASN A 215 0.86 -11.12 -13.62
N ASN A 216 0.95 -11.05 -12.28
CA ASN A 216 2.10 -10.50 -11.60
C ASN A 216 3.26 -11.50 -11.65
N HIS A 217 4.31 -11.17 -12.42
CA HIS A 217 5.49 -12.05 -12.56
C HIS A 217 6.15 -12.32 -11.20
N GLY A 218 6.18 -11.33 -10.31
CA GLY A 218 6.75 -11.49 -8.98
C GLY A 218 5.99 -12.50 -8.12
N LEU A 219 4.66 -12.43 -8.12
CA LEU A 219 3.84 -13.40 -7.39
C LEU A 219 3.98 -14.81 -7.97
N LYS A 220 3.98 -14.95 -9.30
CA LYS A 220 4.23 -16.24 -9.96
C LYS A 220 5.58 -16.84 -9.54
N ALA A 221 6.63 -16.02 -9.55
CA ALA A 221 7.98 -16.45 -9.18
C ALA A 221 8.06 -16.89 -7.70
N LEU A 222 7.42 -16.17 -6.78
CA LEU A 222 7.37 -16.56 -5.37
C LEU A 222 6.61 -17.87 -5.15
N LEU A 223 5.43 -18.03 -5.74
CA LEU A 223 4.64 -19.26 -5.64
C LEU A 223 5.42 -20.45 -6.16
N HIS A 224 6.07 -20.30 -7.31
CA HIS A 224 6.91 -21.35 -7.90
C HIS A 224 8.08 -21.75 -6.99
N ILE A 225 8.79 -20.77 -6.40
CA ILE A 225 9.96 -21.05 -5.54
C ILE A 225 9.56 -21.67 -4.19
N GLU A 226 8.40 -21.31 -3.67
CA GLU A 226 7.81 -21.92 -2.47
C GLU A 226 7.11 -23.25 -2.76
N LYS A 227 7.07 -23.67 -4.04
CA LYS A 227 6.38 -24.89 -4.50
C LYS A 227 4.90 -24.91 -4.16
N ILE A 228 4.26 -23.73 -4.14
CA ILE A 228 2.82 -23.59 -3.93
C ILE A 228 2.16 -23.73 -5.30
N GLN A 229 1.38 -24.79 -5.49
CA GLN A 229 0.67 -25.05 -6.74
C GLN A 229 -0.65 -24.26 -6.77
N ASN A 230 -1.07 -23.81 -7.96
CA ASN A 230 -2.27 -22.98 -8.13
C ASN A 230 -3.55 -23.61 -7.56
N ASP A 231 -3.71 -24.93 -7.72
CA ASP A 231 -4.91 -25.66 -7.28
C ASP A 231 -4.91 -25.93 -5.76
N GLU A 232 -3.79 -25.69 -5.09
CA GLU A 232 -3.60 -25.94 -3.65
C GLU A 232 -3.41 -24.64 -2.84
N ILE A 233 -3.48 -23.47 -3.49
CA ILE A 233 -3.31 -22.16 -2.82
C ILE A 233 -4.34 -22.04 -1.70
N ASN A 234 -3.84 -22.03 -0.47
CA ASN A 234 -4.64 -21.83 0.72
C ASN A 234 -4.07 -20.67 1.57
N LEU A 235 -4.92 -20.16 2.45
CA LEU A 235 -4.57 -19.01 3.29
C LEU A 235 -3.40 -19.29 4.26
N TYR A 236 -3.19 -20.54 4.67
CA TYR A 236 -2.12 -20.91 5.58
C TYR A 236 -0.75 -20.75 4.91
N ASP A 237 -0.59 -21.26 3.69
CA ASP A 237 0.66 -21.15 2.94
C ASP A 237 0.97 -19.70 2.58
N LEU A 238 -0.05 -18.92 2.19
CA LEU A 238 0.13 -17.50 1.90
C LEU A 238 0.54 -16.71 3.15
N LYS A 239 -0.04 -16.98 4.32
CA LYS A 239 0.39 -16.37 5.59
C LYS A 239 1.81 -16.76 5.97
N LYS A 240 2.22 -18.01 5.70
CA LYS A 240 3.59 -18.47 5.94
C LYS A 240 4.57 -17.72 5.02
N LEU A 241 4.22 -17.56 3.75
CA LEU A 241 4.99 -16.79 2.77
C LEU A 241 5.13 -15.32 3.20
N THR A 242 4.03 -14.63 3.49
CA THR A 242 4.10 -13.22 3.90
C THR A 242 4.90 -13.05 5.19
N LYS A 243 4.77 -13.95 6.17
CA LYS A 243 5.59 -13.93 7.39
C LYS A 243 7.09 -14.11 7.12
N LYS A 244 7.48 -14.98 6.20
CA LYS A 244 8.89 -15.13 5.78
C LYS A 244 9.40 -13.84 5.13
N LEU A 245 8.62 -13.26 4.24
CA LEU A 245 8.97 -12.02 3.54
C LEU A 245 9.07 -10.82 4.49
N SER A 246 8.15 -10.68 5.45
CA SER A 246 8.22 -9.59 6.46
C SER A 246 9.51 -9.63 7.27
N LYS A 247 10.06 -10.81 7.59
CA LYS A 247 11.32 -10.92 8.36
C LYS A 247 12.51 -10.36 7.60
N VAL A 248 12.57 -10.57 6.28
CA VAL A 248 13.70 -10.11 5.47
C VAL A 248 13.62 -8.64 5.11
N THR A 249 12.47 -7.98 5.33
CA THR A 249 12.30 -6.54 5.10
C THR A 249 12.52 -5.68 6.34
N GLU A 250 12.75 -6.29 7.50
CA GLU A 250 13.07 -5.54 8.73
C GLU A 250 14.31 -4.64 8.50
N PRO A 251 14.31 -3.37 8.93
CA PRO A 251 15.42 -2.44 8.72
C PRO A 251 16.74 -2.83 9.38
N THR A 252 16.73 -3.85 10.25
CA THR A 252 17.94 -4.48 10.80
C THR A 252 18.75 -5.22 9.73
N ASN A 253 18.15 -5.52 8.57
CA ASN A 253 18.84 -6.08 7.43
C ASN A 253 19.70 -5.01 6.73
N LYS A 254 20.98 -5.31 6.50
CA LYS A 254 21.93 -4.40 5.83
C LYS A 254 21.57 -4.13 4.37
N ILE A 255 20.78 -5.03 3.76
CA ILE A 255 20.27 -4.87 2.39
C ILE A 255 18.82 -4.42 2.48
N ASN A 256 18.47 -3.36 1.75
CA ASN A 256 17.11 -2.82 1.71
C ASN A 256 16.19 -3.73 0.85
N ASN A 257 15.84 -4.88 1.41
CA ASN A 257 14.98 -5.88 0.77
C ASN A 257 13.54 -5.38 0.57
N ALA A 258 13.11 -4.34 1.30
CA ALA A 258 11.80 -3.72 1.09
C ALA A 258 11.69 -3.13 -0.32
N ARG A 259 12.73 -2.43 -0.80
CA ARG A 259 12.78 -1.90 -2.18
C ARG A 259 12.84 -3.01 -3.22
N ILE A 260 13.55 -4.10 -2.92
CA ILE A 260 13.64 -5.28 -3.79
C ILE A 260 12.25 -5.95 -3.95
N LEU A 261 11.45 -6.01 -2.89
CA LEU A 261 10.08 -6.52 -2.98
C LEU A 261 9.16 -5.60 -3.78
N VAL A 262 9.28 -4.28 -3.65
CA VAL A 262 8.54 -3.35 -4.52
C VAL A 262 8.90 -3.60 -5.98
N GLU A 263 10.20 -3.79 -6.30
CA GLU A 263 10.62 -4.14 -7.67
C GLU A 263 10.01 -5.48 -8.12
N LEU A 264 10.05 -6.51 -7.28
CA LEU A 264 9.46 -7.82 -7.57
C LEU A 264 7.98 -7.72 -7.93
N PHE A 265 7.20 -6.95 -7.17
CA PHE A 265 5.76 -6.84 -7.39
C PHE A 265 5.39 -5.89 -8.53
N THR A 266 6.32 -5.09 -9.03
CA THR A 266 6.04 -4.07 -10.06
C THR A 266 6.79 -4.28 -11.38
N THR A 267 7.73 -5.22 -11.45
CA THR A 267 8.44 -5.57 -12.67
C THR A 267 7.53 -6.21 -13.71
N THR A 268 7.77 -5.88 -14.98
CA THR A 268 7.15 -6.51 -16.15
C THR A 268 8.06 -7.56 -16.81
N ASN A 269 9.24 -7.81 -16.23
CA ASN A 269 10.21 -8.77 -16.74
C ASN A 269 10.20 -10.04 -15.87
N GLU A 270 9.82 -11.16 -16.49
CA GLU A 270 9.71 -12.47 -15.84
C GLU A 270 11.06 -13.00 -15.32
N ASP A 271 12.13 -12.87 -16.11
CA ASP A 271 13.47 -13.29 -15.69
C ASP A 271 13.94 -12.49 -14.48
N ARG A 272 13.69 -11.18 -14.48
CA ARG A 272 14.02 -10.31 -13.35
C ARG A 272 13.23 -10.70 -12.11
N ALA A 273 11.93 -11.00 -12.25
CA ALA A 273 11.12 -11.51 -11.14
C ALA A 273 11.68 -12.82 -10.57
N ASN A 274 12.07 -13.76 -11.44
CA ASN A 274 12.68 -15.02 -11.04
C ASN A 274 14.03 -14.83 -10.33
N GLN A 275 14.87 -13.89 -10.78
CA GLN A 275 16.13 -13.55 -10.12
C GLN A 275 15.89 -13.00 -8.72
N ILE A 276 14.99 -12.02 -8.59
CA ILE A 276 14.67 -11.40 -7.30
C ILE A 276 14.07 -12.43 -6.34
N ALA A 277 13.14 -13.28 -6.80
CA ALA A 277 12.52 -14.29 -5.97
C ALA A 277 13.53 -15.33 -5.47
N LYS A 278 14.51 -15.74 -6.30
CA LYS A 278 15.62 -16.62 -5.88
C LYS A 278 16.51 -15.95 -4.83
N TYR A 279 16.86 -14.69 -5.03
CA TYR A 279 17.63 -13.92 -4.07
C TYR A 279 16.92 -13.85 -2.71
N LEU A 280 15.63 -13.49 -2.70
CA LEU A 280 14.84 -13.40 -1.47
C LEU A 280 14.72 -14.75 -0.75
N LYS A 281 14.58 -15.86 -1.49
CA LYS A 281 14.57 -17.20 -0.90
C LYS A 281 15.88 -17.48 -0.13
N ASN A 282 17.02 -17.17 -0.74
CA ASN A 282 18.32 -17.36 -0.11
C ASN A 282 18.47 -16.48 1.15
N GLU A 283 18.00 -15.23 1.11
CA GLU A 283 17.98 -14.34 2.27
C GLU A 283 17.10 -14.86 3.41
N ILE A 284 15.94 -15.45 3.08
CA ILE A 284 15.06 -16.09 4.05
C ILE A 284 15.76 -17.29 4.71
N ASP A 285 16.34 -18.18 3.90
CA ASP A 285 16.98 -19.41 4.37
C ASP A 285 18.21 -19.09 5.24
N PHE A 286 19.02 -18.09 4.85
CA PHE A 286 20.17 -17.63 5.64
C PHE A 286 19.75 -17.06 7.00
N ASN A 287 18.69 -16.26 7.05
CA ASN A 287 18.21 -15.65 8.30
C ASN A 287 17.55 -16.64 9.26
N ILE A 288 17.03 -17.77 8.76
CA ILE A 288 16.53 -18.86 9.59
C ILE A 288 17.71 -19.58 10.27
N HIS A 289 18.75 -19.92 9.52
CA HIS A 289 19.89 -20.68 10.04
C HIS A 289 20.78 -19.93 11.05
N ASN A 290 20.75 -18.59 11.05
CA ASN A 290 21.54 -17.78 11.99
C ASN A 290 20.76 -17.30 13.23
N LYS A 291 19.50 -17.73 13.39
CA LYS A 291 18.64 -17.40 14.55
C LYS A 291 18.26 -18.65 15.38
N GLU A 292 18.79 -19.82 15.05
CA GLU A 292 18.81 -21.04 15.89
C GLU A 292 20.16 -21.15 16.61
#